data_AF-A0A9P0C9M9-F1
#
_entry.id   AF-A0A9P0C9M9-F1
#
_cell.length_a   1.000
_cell.length_b   1.000
_cell.length_c   1.000
_cell.angle_alpha   90.00
_cell.angle_beta   90.00
_cell.angle_gamma   90.00
#
_symmetry.space_group_name_H-M   'P 1'
#
loop_
_entity.id
_entity.type
_entity.pdbx_description
1 polymer ?
#
loop_
_entity_poly.entity_id
_entity_poly.type
_entity_poly.pdbx_seq_one_letter_code
_entity_poly.pdbx_strand_id
1 'polypeptide(L)'
;MHLIYLQALELNPNDKQALAARSKCYLLLGEPKLALSDAETALSIDKNFIKAIFQKGEALYHLGNFEHSLMFYHRGLKIRPEMEDFRLGVQKAQEAIENTIGKMGAVLDLENPSRGPTSNRSSNVPGTGGKPPSNLSTRKITGGTTATRQEIENRKTTRRLLGELCLDKEYLENLLNHPDLICLHQSGKNHIGQLAQEGVAFLTNRQEFWRQQRPNTSKK
;
A
#
# COMPACT_ATOMS: atom_id res chain seq x y z
N MET A 1 -3.60 -36.81 5.03
CA MET A 1 -4.04 -35.70 5.91
C MET A 1 -5.09 -34.82 5.26
N HIS A 2 -4.86 -34.24 4.07
CA HIS A 2 -5.85 -33.38 3.39
C HIS A 2 -7.23 -34.03 3.19
N LEU A 3 -7.29 -35.29 2.74
CA LEU A 3 -8.54 -36.04 2.51
C LEU A 3 -9.37 -36.27 3.79
N ILE A 4 -8.71 -36.38 4.95
CA ILE A 4 -9.39 -36.60 6.23
C ILE A 4 -10.19 -35.35 6.62
N TYR A 5 -9.64 -34.16 6.35
CA TYR A 5 -10.35 -32.90 6.64
C TYR A 5 -11.47 -32.62 5.66
N LEU A 6 -11.34 -33.04 4.40
CA LEU A 6 -12.43 -33.01 3.43
C LEU A 6 -13.60 -33.86 3.92
N GLN A 7 -13.34 -35.11 4.31
CA GLN A 7 -14.36 -36.00 4.86
C GLN A 7 -14.96 -35.47 6.18
N ALA A 8 -14.16 -34.84 7.04
CA ALA A 8 -14.66 -34.20 8.25
C ALA A 8 -15.60 -33.02 7.95
N LEU A 9 -15.32 -32.25 6.89
CA LEU A 9 -16.16 -31.13 6.46
C LEU A 9 -17.41 -31.59 5.69
N GLU A 10 -17.39 -32.77 5.07
CA GLU A 10 -18.60 -33.40 4.54
C GLU A 10 -19.57 -33.80 5.66
N LEU A 11 -19.05 -34.26 6.79
CA LEU A 11 -19.85 -34.61 7.96
C LEU A 11 -20.32 -33.37 8.74
N ASN A 12 -19.44 -32.39 8.92
CA ASN A 12 -19.72 -31.13 9.62
C ASN A 12 -19.10 -29.94 8.88
N PRO A 13 -19.85 -29.26 8.00
CA PRO A 13 -19.29 -28.19 7.15
C PRO A 13 -18.84 -26.94 7.93
N ASN A 14 -19.28 -26.80 9.18
CA ASN A 14 -18.97 -25.66 10.05
C ASN A 14 -17.97 -25.99 11.16
N ASP A 15 -17.19 -27.07 11.03
CA ASP A 15 -16.13 -27.35 12.00
C ASP A 15 -14.92 -26.44 11.78
N LYS A 16 -14.79 -25.42 12.63
CA LYS A 16 -13.67 -24.47 12.62
C LYS A 16 -12.29 -25.14 12.77
N GLN A 17 -12.17 -26.26 13.49
CA GLN A 17 -10.90 -26.98 13.64
C GLN A 17 -10.52 -27.66 12.33
N ALA A 18 -11.47 -28.32 11.68
CA ALA A 18 -11.27 -28.95 10.37
C ALA A 18 -10.91 -27.90 9.30
N LEU A 19 -11.59 -26.75 9.28
CA LEU A 19 -11.28 -25.63 8.37
C LEU A 19 -9.86 -25.10 8.58
N ALA A 20 -9.44 -24.83 9.83
CA ALA A 20 -8.08 -24.36 10.09
C ALA A 20 -7.01 -25.41 9.76
N ALA A 21 -7.30 -26.69 9.98
CA ALA A 21 -6.37 -27.76 9.62
C ALA A 21 -6.27 -27.95 8.09
N ARG A 22 -7.39 -27.83 7.36
CA ARG A 22 -7.41 -27.85 5.90
C ARG A 22 -6.67 -26.64 5.31
N SER A 23 -6.86 -25.45 5.88
CA SER A 23 -6.10 -24.25 5.54
C SER A 23 -4.58 -24.47 5.64
N LYS A 24 -4.11 -25.07 6.75
CA LYS A 24 -2.71 -25.45 6.91
C LYS A 24 -2.24 -26.42 5.82
N CYS A 25 -3.05 -27.42 5.47
CA CYS A 25 -2.73 -28.33 4.37
C CYS A 25 -2.62 -27.60 3.02
N TYR A 26 -3.51 -26.64 2.74
CA TYR A 26 -3.43 -25.84 1.52
C TYR A 26 -2.17 -24.99 1.45
N LEU A 27 -1.71 -24.43 2.57
CA LEU A 27 -0.42 -23.73 2.63
C LEU A 27 0.75 -24.67 2.28
N LEU A 28 0.75 -25.89 2.83
CA LEU A 28 1.77 -26.89 2.52
C LEU A 28 1.73 -27.38 1.07
N LEU A 29 0.55 -27.32 0.43
CA LEU A 29 0.36 -27.65 -0.99
C LEU A 29 0.74 -26.48 -1.93
N GLY A 30 1.06 -25.31 -1.38
CA GLY A 30 1.38 -24.12 -2.19
C GLY A 30 0.15 -23.38 -2.72
N GLU A 31 -1.02 -23.60 -2.12
CA GLU A 31 -2.30 -23.01 -2.51
C GLU A 31 -2.82 -21.99 -1.46
N PRO A 32 -2.16 -20.83 -1.30
CA PRO A 32 -2.48 -19.90 -0.21
C PRO A 32 -3.83 -19.19 -0.37
N LYS A 33 -4.38 -19.12 -1.59
CA LYS A 33 -5.72 -18.54 -1.85
C LYS A 33 -6.83 -19.40 -1.22
N LEU A 34 -6.75 -20.72 -1.40
CA LEU A 34 -7.68 -21.66 -0.79
C LEU A 34 -7.52 -21.68 0.74
N ALA A 35 -6.26 -21.64 1.21
CA ALA A 35 -5.98 -21.52 2.63
C ALA A 35 -6.61 -20.27 3.27
N LEU A 36 -6.55 -19.13 2.58
CA LEU A 36 -7.16 -17.89 3.05
C LEU A 36 -8.68 -18.02 3.18
N SER A 37 -9.35 -18.59 2.17
CA SER A 37 -10.81 -18.81 2.20
C SER A 37 -11.23 -19.69 3.39
N ASP A 38 -10.48 -20.76 3.66
CA ASP A 38 -10.73 -21.65 4.80
C ASP A 38 -10.48 -20.95 6.15
N ALA A 39 -9.44 -20.12 6.24
CA ALA A 39 -9.18 -19.36 7.44
C ALA A 39 -10.26 -18.30 7.69
N GLU A 40 -10.80 -17.68 6.64
CA GLU A 40 -11.88 -16.70 6.72
C GLU A 40 -13.21 -17.31 7.15
N THR A 41 -13.56 -18.48 6.60
CA THR A 41 -14.74 -19.23 7.03
C THR A 41 -14.61 -19.71 8.47
N ALA A 42 -13.42 -20.15 8.91
CA ALA A 42 -13.20 -20.48 10.32
C ALA A 42 -13.36 -19.26 11.25
N LEU A 43 -12.94 -18.07 10.80
CA LEU A 43 -13.09 -16.82 11.55
C LEU A 43 -14.50 -16.23 11.53
N SER A 44 -15.31 -16.54 10.50
CA SER A 44 -16.72 -16.13 10.47
C SER A 44 -17.53 -16.91 11.50
N ILE A 45 -17.18 -18.19 11.72
CA ILE A 45 -17.75 -19.05 12.76
C ILE A 45 -17.28 -18.60 14.16
N ASP A 46 -15.96 -18.40 14.33
CA ASP A 46 -15.38 -17.91 15.59
C ASP A 46 -14.29 -16.87 15.34
N LYS A 47 -14.67 -15.60 15.58
CA LYS A 47 -13.81 -14.43 15.35
C LYS A 47 -12.53 -14.41 16.19
N ASN A 48 -12.51 -15.15 17.29
CA ASN A 48 -11.38 -15.19 18.23
C ASN A 48 -10.63 -16.52 18.16
N PHE A 49 -10.89 -17.33 17.13
CA PHE A 49 -10.23 -18.60 16.98
C PHE A 49 -8.75 -18.45 16.59
N ILE A 50 -7.88 -18.62 17.58
CA ILE A 50 -6.43 -18.35 17.49
C ILE A 50 -5.76 -19.07 16.32
N LYS A 51 -6.09 -20.35 16.08
CA LYS A 51 -5.50 -21.11 14.97
C LYS A 51 -5.88 -20.51 13.62
N ALA A 52 -7.13 -20.10 13.42
CA ALA A 52 -7.56 -19.49 12.17
C ALA A 52 -6.97 -18.09 11.96
N ILE A 53 -6.79 -17.31 13.03
CA ILE A 53 -6.05 -16.03 12.97
C ILE A 53 -4.63 -16.27 12.47
N PHE A 54 -3.95 -17.29 13.01
CA PHE A 54 -2.61 -17.67 12.58
C PHE A 54 -2.58 -18.14 11.12
N GLN A 55 -3.48 -19.05 10.73
CA GLN A 55 -3.55 -19.53 9.33
C GLN A 55 -3.86 -18.40 8.33
N LYS A 56 -4.72 -17.43 8.71
CA LYS A 56 -4.98 -16.24 7.89
C LYS A 56 -3.74 -15.37 7.73
N GLY A 57 -2.98 -15.15 8.81
CA GLY A 57 -1.70 -14.43 8.78
C GLY A 57 -0.68 -15.09 7.84
N GLU A 58 -0.51 -16.40 7.95
CA GLU A 58 0.36 -17.19 7.07
C GLU A 58 -0.10 -17.15 5.61
N ALA A 59 -1.39 -17.35 5.35
CA ALA A 59 -1.94 -17.29 3.99
C ALA A 59 -1.69 -15.93 3.33
N LEU A 60 -1.88 -14.84 4.08
CA LEU A 60 -1.59 -13.48 3.61
C LEU A 60 -0.10 -13.26 3.37
N TYR A 61 0.77 -13.82 4.23
CA TYR A 61 2.22 -13.76 4.05
C TYR A 61 2.64 -14.45 2.75
N HIS A 62 2.12 -15.65 2.49
CA HIS A 62 2.39 -16.40 1.26
C HIS A 62 1.80 -15.75 0.00
N LEU A 63 0.76 -14.92 0.14
CA LEU A 63 0.21 -14.11 -0.95
C LEU A 63 1.01 -12.81 -1.20
N GLY A 64 2.01 -12.49 -0.37
CA GLY A 64 2.79 -11.26 -0.46
C GLY A 64 2.15 -10.04 0.21
N ASN A 65 1.00 -10.21 0.87
CA ASN A 65 0.30 -9.15 1.59
C ASN A 65 0.86 -9.01 3.01
N PHE A 66 2.12 -8.57 3.12
CA PHE A 66 2.86 -8.56 4.38
C PHE A 66 2.26 -7.63 5.45
N GLU A 67 1.72 -6.47 5.07
CA GLU A 67 1.08 -5.52 6.00
C GLU A 67 -0.14 -6.13 6.70
N HIS A 68 -1.01 -6.79 5.93
CA HIS A 68 -2.20 -7.43 6.47
C HIS A 68 -1.81 -8.65 7.30
N SER A 69 -0.81 -9.43 6.86
CA SER A 69 -0.25 -10.54 7.62
C SER A 69 0.25 -10.07 9.01
N LEU A 70 1.05 -9.00 9.05
CA LEU A 70 1.56 -8.39 10.27
C LEU A 70 0.44 -7.98 11.23
N MET A 71 -0.62 -7.35 10.72
CA MET A 71 -1.80 -6.99 11.51
C MET A 71 -2.46 -8.23 12.16
N PHE A 72 -2.63 -9.32 11.41
CA PHE A 72 -3.22 -10.55 11.96
C PHE A 72 -2.32 -11.22 13.00
N TYR A 73 -1.00 -11.21 12.83
CA TYR A 73 -0.09 -11.72 13.84
C TYR A 73 -0.14 -10.89 15.14
N HIS A 74 -0.19 -9.56 15.04
CA HIS A 74 -0.39 -8.70 16.22
C HIS A 74 -1.75 -8.94 16.91
N ARG A 75 -2.81 -9.17 16.14
CA ARG A 75 -4.12 -9.56 16.70
C ARG A 75 -4.01 -10.89 17.47
N GLY A 76 -3.26 -11.85 16.95
CA GLY A 76 -2.97 -13.11 17.63
C GLY A 76 -2.23 -12.91 18.96
N LEU A 77 -1.17 -12.09 18.97
CA LEU A 77 -0.42 -11.73 20.18
C LEU A 77 -1.30 -11.05 21.24
N LYS A 78 -2.24 -10.21 20.82
CA LYS A 78 -3.18 -9.55 21.76
C LYS A 78 -4.08 -10.56 22.47
N ILE A 79 -4.43 -11.68 21.83
CA ILE A 79 -5.26 -12.74 22.42
C ILE A 79 -4.41 -13.73 23.22
N ARG A 80 -3.26 -14.14 22.67
CA ARG A 80 -2.29 -15.06 23.31
C ARG A 80 -0.86 -14.55 23.14
N PRO A 81 -0.35 -13.75 24.09
CA PRO A 81 1.00 -13.18 23.99
C PRO A 81 2.12 -14.21 24.18
N GLU A 82 1.84 -15.35 24.82
CA GLU A 82 2.82 -16.41 25.09
C GLU A 82 3.15 -17.29 23.86
N MET A 83 2.35 -17.19 22.80
CA MET A 83 2.56 -17.99 21.59
C MET A 83 3.74 -17.45 20.77
N GLU A 84 4.84 -18.20 20.74
CA GLU A 84 6.04 -17.86 19.98
C GLU A 84 5.78 -17.78 18.47
N ASP A 85 4.89 -18.62 17.94
CA ASP A 85 4.52 -18.65 16.52
C ASP A 85 4.10 -17.26 16.00
N PHE A 86 3.33 -16.50 16.79
CA PHE A 86 2.93 -15.15 16.39
C PHE A 86 4.09 -14.16 16.45
N ARG A 87 5.01 -14.29 17.42
CA ARG A 87 6.20 -13.42 17.50
C ARG A 87 7.10 -13.64 16.29
N LEU A 88 7.29 -14.90 15.91
CA LEU A 88 8.03 -15.28 14.72
C LEU A 88 7.33 -14.78 13.45
N GLY A 89 6.00 -14.89 13.37
CA GLY A 89 5.21 -14.34 12.26
C GLY A 89 5.39 -12.83 12.11
N VAL A 90 5.33 -12.08 13.22
CA VAL A 90 5.59 -10.62 13.23
C VAL A 90 6.99 -10.31 12.70
N GLN A 91 8.02 -11.00 13.20
CA GLN A 91 9.40 -10.79 12.75
C GLN A 91 9.54 -11.05 11.24
N LYS A 92 9.04 -12.19 10.75
CA LYS A 92 9.08 -12.54 9.32
C LYS A 92 8.36 -11.52 8.46
N ALA A 93 7.16 -11.08 8.85
CA ALA A 93 6.40 -10.09 8.11
C ALA A 93 7.12 -8.73 8.08
N GLN A 94 7.70 -8.30 9.20
CA GLN A 94 8.46 -7.06 9.29
C GLN A 94 9.73 -7.10 8.42
N GLU A 95 10.51 -8.17 8.49
CA GLU A 95 11.68 -8.38 7.64
C GLU A 95 11.29 -8.42 6.16
N ALA A 96 10.16 -9.06 5.80
CA ALA A 96 9.67 -9.06 4.43
C ALA A 96 9.32 -7.66 3.93
N ILE A 97 8.64 -6.84 4.75
CA ILE A 97 8.32 -5.44 4.45
C ILE A 97 9.60 -4.61 4.30
N GLU A 98 10.55 -4.76 5.21
CA GLU A 98 11.83 -4.05 5.15
C GLU A 98 12.66 -4.45 3.93
N ASN A 99 12.61 -5.72 3.52
CA ASN A 99 13.28 -6.19 2.32
C ASN A 99 12.61 -5.70 1.03
N THR A 100 11.27 -5.58 1.00
CA THR A 100 10.57 -4.99 -0.15
C THR A 100 10.86 -3.49 -0.26
N ILE A 101 10.90 -2.77 0.87
CA ILE A 101 11.22 -1.34 0.92
C ILE A 101 12.71 -1.09 0.66
N GLY A 102 13.60 -1.90 1.22
CA GLY A 102 15.06 -1.79 1.08
C GLY A 102 15.54 -1.98 -0.36
N LYS A 103 14.78 -2.69 -1.21
CA LYS A 103 15.01 -2.72 -2.67
C LYS A 103 14.53 -1.46 -3.40
N MET A 104 13.59 -0.70 -2.82
CA MET A 104 13.08 0.56 -3.37
C MET A 104 13.84 1.78 -2.83
N GLY A 105 14.47 1.65 -1.66
CA GLY A 105 15.30 2.68 -1.01
C GLY A 105 16.54 3.07 -1.82
N ALA A 106 17.09 2.16 -2.63
CA ALA A 106 18.19 2.49 -3.56
C ALA A 106 17.77 3.42 -4.71
N VAL A 107 16.47 3.67 -4.92
CA VAL A 107 15.94 4.61 -5.93
C VAL A 107 15.37 5.88 -5.29
N LEU A 108 15.36 5.98 -3.95
CA LEU A 108 14.86 7.14 -3.20
C LEU A 108 15.95 7.80 -2.34
N ASP A 109 17.20 7.82 -2.82
CA ASP A 109 18.16 8.85 -2.41
C ASP A 109 17.74 10.19 -3.05
N LEU A 110 16.67 10.79 -2.51
CA LEU A 110 16.51 12.24 -2.56
C LEU A 110 17.56 12.81 -1.59
N GLU A 111 18.73 13.09 -2.15
CA GLU A 111 19.86 13.73 -1.48
C GLU A 111 19.41 14.89 -0.58
N ASN A 112 19.54 14.66 0.72
CA ASN A 112 19.68 15.72 1.70
C ASN A 112 21.16 16.13 1.70
N PRO A 113 21.55 17.34 1.26
CA PRO A 113 22.95 17.71 1.08
C PRO A 113 23.56 18.08 2.43
N SER A 114 23.88 17.07 3.24
CA SER A 114 24.69 17.24 4.45
C SER A 114 25.18 15.89 4.99
N ARG A 115 26.13 15.27 4.29
CA ARG A 115 27.18 14.43 4.92
C ARG A 115 28.26 14.10 3.89
N GLY A 116 29.48 14.57 4.17
CA GLY A 116 30.67 14.38 3.35
C GLY A 116 31.21 12.94 3.34
N PRO A 117 32.27 12.68 2.56
CA PRO A 117 32.50 11.39 1.92
C PRO A 117 33.46 10.48 2.68
N THR A 118 33.27 9.16 2.55
CA THR A 118 34.33 8.17 2.80
C THR A 118 34.40 7.15 1.67
N SER A 119 35.47 7.33 0.90
CA SER A 119 36.22 6.46 -0.01
C SER A 119 35.98 4.95 -0.06
N ASN A 120 35.95 4.47 -1.31
CA ASN A 120 36.65 3.31 -1.90
C ASN A 120 36.38 1.88 -1.36
N ARG A 121 36.00 0.96 -2.26
CA ARG A 121 36.95 0.24 -3.14
C ARG A 121 36.27 -0.61 -4.23
N SER A 122 36.90 -0.62 -5.40
CA SER A 122 36.57 -1.20 -6.70
C SER A 122 36.63 -2.73 -6.83
N SER A 123 35.96 -3.26 -7.88
CA SER A 123 36.58 -4.00 -9.02
C SER A 123 35.51 -4.44 -10.05
N ASN A 124 35.48 -3.86 -11.28
CA ASN A 124 35.81 -4.43 -12.62
C ASN A 124 35.27 -5.85 -12.92
N VAL A 125 34.72 -6.23 -14.09
CA VAL A 125 35.29 -6.22 -15.48
C VAL A 125 34.17 -6.34 -16.61
N PRO A 126 34.39 -6.56 -17.95
CA PRO A 126 33.96 -5.63 -19.04
C PRO A 126 33.18 -6.24 -20.27
N GLY A 127 32.87 -5.40 -21.27
CA GLY A 127 32.57 -5.76 -22.69
C GLY A 127 31.06 -5.86 -23.02
N THR A 128 30.50 -5.47 -24.18
CA THR A 128 30.98 -5.12 -25.53
C THR A 128 29.91 -4.26 -26.24
N GLY A 129 30.28 -3.54 -27.30
CA GLY A 129 29.51 -2.46 -27.91
C GLY A 129 28.42 -2.85 -28.93
N GLY A 130 27.70 -1.81 -29.35
CA GLY A 130 26.69 -1.82 -30.41
C GLY A 130 25.90 -0.51 -30.45
N LYS A 131 26.18 0.36 -31.43
CA LYS A 131 25.37 1.51 -31.87
C LYS A 131 25.30 1.42 -33.41
N PRO A 132 24.40 2.15 -34.09
CA PRO A 132 22.95 2.30 -33.93
C PRO A 132 22.25 1.96 -35.30
N PRO A 133 21.00 2.36 -35.60
CA PRO A 133 20.77 3.73 -36.08
C PRO A 133 19.47 4.40 -35.59
N SER A 134 19.50 5.72 -35.75
CA SER A 134 18.49 6.74 -35.48
C SER A 134 17.34 6.77 -36.50
N ASN A 135 16.15 7.25 -36.09
CA ASN A 135 15.56 8.52 -36.57
C ASN A 135 14.11 8.77 -36.09
N LEU A 136 13.89 10.03 -35.65
CA LEU A 136 12.68 10.88 -35.76
C LEU A 136 11.37 10.39 -35.10
N SER A 137 10.63 11.17 -34.29
CA SER A 137 10.46 12.63 -34.25
C SER A 137 9.93 13.11 -32.90
N THR A 138 10.58 14.15 -32.38
CA THR A 138 10.02 15.41 -31.88
C THR A 138 8.55 15.41 -31.40
N ARG A 139 8.36 15.63 -30.08
CA ARG A 139 7.46 16.70 -29.62
C ARG A 139 7.86 17.20 -28.24
N LYS A 140 8.70 18.25 -28.23
CA LYS A 140 8.67 19.27 -27.18
C LYS A 140 7.22 19.75 -27.07
N ILE A 141 6.61 19.60 -25.90
CA ILE A 141 5.58 20.54 -25.46
C ILE A 141 6.28 21.47 -24.48
N THR A 142 6.81 22.54 -25.06
CA THR A 142 6.94 23.84 -24.43
C THR A 142 5.57 24.24 -23.89
N GLY A 143 5.45 24.34 -22.57
CA GLY A 143 4.25 24.80 -21.88
C GLY A 143 4.63 25.44 -20.56
N GLY A 144 5.59 26.37 -20.60
CA GLY A 144 5.87 27.26 -19.48
C GLY A 144 4.64 28.13 -19.24
N THR A 145 3.80 27.71 -18.31
CA THR A 145 2.84 28.61 -17.69
C THR A 145 3.61 29.22 -16.53
N THR A 146 3.95 30.49 -16.62
CA THR A 146 4.52 31.24 -15.50
C THR A 146 3.49 31.23 -14.37
N ALA A 147 3.59 30.23 -13.49
CA ALA A 147 2.74 30.11 -12.32
C ALA A 147 2.79 31.45 -11.59
N THR A 148 1.63 32.07 -11.46
CA THR A 148 1.54 33.38 -10.84
C THR A 148 2.11 33.29 -9.43
N ARG A 149 2.79 34.35 -8.95
CA ARG A 149 3.37 34.38 -7.60
C ARG A 149 2.37 33.95 -6.52
N GLN A 150 1.10 34.26 -6.75
CA GLN A 150 -0.04 33.92 -5.93
C GLN A 150 -0.41 32.42 -5.96
N GLU A 151 -0.29 31.73 -7.10
CA GLU A 151 -0.45 30.27 -7.18
C GLU A 151 0.67 29.52 -6.46
N ILE A 152 1.91 30.03 -6.54
CA ILE A 152 3.05 29.43 -5.84
C ILE A 152 2.88 29.60 -4.33
N GLU A 153 2.47 30.78 -3.87
CA GLU A 153 2.14 31.02 -2.46
C GLU A 153 0.96 30.15 -2.01
N ASN A 154 -0.10 30.03 -2.83
CA ASN A 154 -1.21 29.15 -2.54
C ASN A 154 -0.77 27.69 -2.42
N ARG A 155 0.01 27.15 -3.37
CA ARG A 155 0.57 25.78 -3.28
C ARG A 155 1.41 25.57 -2.02
N LYS A 156 2.24 26.55 -1.65
CA LYS A 156 3.02 26.51 -0.40
C LYS A 156 2.13 26.52 0.84
N THR A 157 1.06 27.33 0.85
CA THR A 157 0.10 27.35 1.96
C THR A 157 -0.71 26.05 2.04
N THR A 158 -1.13 25.50 0.90
CA THR A 158 -1.81 24.20 0.81
C THR A 158 -0.94 23.10 1.40
N ARG A 159 0.34 23.03 1.01
CA ARG A 159 1.31 22.08 1.60
C ARG A 159 1.46 22.26 3.12
N ARG A 160 1.50 23.50 3.60
CA ARG A 160 1.64 23.79 5.04
C ARG A 160 0.39 23.44 5.86
N LEU A 161 -0.80 23.48 5.26
CA LEU A 161 -2.08 23.24 5.94
C LEU A 161 -2.51 21.76 5.86
N LEU A 162 -2.27 21.09 4.73
CA LEU A 162 -2.69 19.71 4.49
C LEU A 162 -1.60 18.68 4.78
N GLY A 163 -0.32 19.06 4.79
CA GLY A 163 0.79 18.12 4.96
C GLY A 163 0.83 17.09 3.84
N GLU A 164 0.84 15.81 4.21
CA GLU A 164 0.87 14.66 3.29
C GLU A 164 -0.37 14.60 2.38
N LEU A 165 -1.54 15.02 2.88
CA LEU A 165 -2.79 15.04 2.11
C LEU A 165 -2.78 16.06 0.95
N CYS A 166 -1.75 16.90 0.84
CA CYS A 166 -1.58 17.79 -0.30
C CYS A 166 -1.32 17.01 -1.60
N LEU A 167 -0.65 15.86 -1.52
CA LEU A 167 -0.40 15.00 -2.67
C LEU A 167 -1.69 14.37 -3.18
N ASP A 168 -2.54 13.91 -2.26
CA ASP A 168 -3.86 13.37 -2.60
C ASP A 168 -4.73 14.42 -3.28
N LYS A 169 -4.69 15.67 -2.80
CA LYS A 169 -5.42 16.78 -3.44
C LYS A 169 -4.98 17.00 -4.87
N GLU A 170 -3.67 17.08 -5.11
CA GLU A 170 -3.09 17.30 -6.44
C GLU A 170 -3.38 16.12 -7.37
N TYR A 171 -3.31 14.89 -6.85
CA TYR A 171 -3.69 13.70 -7.60
C TYR A 171 -5.14 13.73 -8.04
N LEU A 172 -6.08 14.04 -7.14
CA LEU A 172 -7.51 14.10 -7.46
C LEU A 172 -7.83 15.25 -8.43
N GLU A 173 -7.19 16.41 -8.29
CA GLU A 173 -7.34 17.54 -9.23
C GLU A 173 -6.83 17.14 -10.64
N ASN A 174 -5.67 16.48 -10.72
CA ASN A 174 -5.13 15.98 -11.98
C ASN A 174 -6.00 14.87 -12.59
N LEU A 175 -6.56 14.01 -11.75
CA LEU A 175 -7.48 12.94 -12.14
C LEU A 175 -8.75 13.53 -12.77
N LEU A 176 -9.34 14.56 -12.15
CA LEU A 176 -10.51 15.26 -12.68
C LEU A 176 -10.22 16.00 -14.00
N ASN A 177 -8.98 16.43 -14.22
CA ASN A 177 -8.54 17.07 -15.46
C ASN A 177 -8.19 16.08 -16.59
N HIS A 178 -8.19 14.77 -16.34
CA HIS A 178 -7.81 13.77 -17.34
C HIS A 178 -8.90 13.63 -18.43
N PRO A 179 -8.54 13.64 -19.72
CA PRO A 179 -9.50 13.60 -20.83
C PRO A 179 -10.40 12.35 -20.81
N ASP A 180 -9.90 11.23 -20.30
CA ASP A 180 -10.64 9.97 -20.21
C ASP A 180 -11.81 10.05 -19.22
N LEU A 181 -11.64 10.74 -18.10
CA LEU A 181 -12.68 10.92 -17.09
C LEU A 181 -13.72 11.95 -17.51
N ILE A 182 -13.30 12.98 -18.27
CA ILE A 182 -14.19 13.95 -18.91
C ILE A 182 -15.06 13.25 -19.98
N CYS A 183 -14.47 12.35 -20.77
CA CYS A 183 -15.18 11.56 -21.77
C CYS A 183 -16.21 10.61 -21.12
N LEU A 184 -15.82 9.93 -20.04
CA LEU A 184 -16.73 9.05 -19.28
C LEU A 184 -17.88 9.84 -18.62
N HIS A 185 -17.66 11.11 -18.26
CA HIS A 185 -18.69 11.98 -17.64
C HIS A 185 -19.89 12.20 -18.56
N GLN A 186 -19.63 12.28 -19.86
CA GLN A 186 -20.66 12.41 -20.88
C GLN A 186 -21.46 11.11 -21.09
N SER A 187 -20.95 9.96 -20.62
CA SER A 187 -21.56 8.63 -20.78
C SER A 187 -22.46 8.21 -19.59
N GLY A 188 -22.62 9.07 -18.58
CA GLY A 188 -23.62 8.89 -17.52
C GLY A 188 -23.32 7.83 -16.44
N LYS A 189 -22.12 7.24 -16.42
CA LYS A 189 -21.68 6.26 -15.40
C LYS A 189 -20.43 6.70 -14.64
N ASN A 190 -20.43 7.92 -14.10
CA ASN A 190 -19.24 8.55 -13.51
C ASN A 190 -19.19 8.54 -11.98
N HIS A 191 -19.35 7.36 -11.37
CA HIS A 191 -19.17 7.20 -9.93
C HIS A 191 -17.76 7.58 -9.46
N ILE A 192 -16.74 7.27 -10.27
CA ILE A 192 -15.33 7.60 -9.98
C ILE A 192 -15.10 9.12 -9.99
N GLY A 193 -15.68 9.83 -10.95
CA GLY A 193 -15.59 11.29 -11.01
C GLY A 193 -16.29 11.96 -9.83
N GLN A 194 -17.44 11.43 -9.40
CA GLN A 194 -18.16 11.92 -8.23
C GLN A 194 -17.35 11.72 -6.94
N LEU A 195 -16.79 10.52 -6.73
CA LEU A 195 -15.93 10.24 -5.57
C LEU A 195 -14.69 11.14 -5.54
N ALA A 196 -14.09 11.40 -6.70
CA ALA A 196 -12.95 12.30 -6.81
C ALA A 196 -13.34 13.75 -6.46
N GLN A 197 -14.50 14.23 -6.92
CA GLN A 197 -15.03 15.55 -6.56
C GLN A 197 -15.32 15.68 -5.05
N GLU A 198 -15.93 14.65 -4.46
CA GLU A 198 -16.19 14.58 -3.01
C GLU A 198 -14.88 14.60 -2.21
N GLY A 199 -13.86 13.87 -2.68
CA GLY A 199 -12.52 13.89 -2.08
C GLY A 199 -11.86 15.27 -2.15
N VAL A 200 -11.91 15.95 -3.30
CA VAL A 200 -11.39 17.32 -3.43
C VAL A 200 -12.15 18.31 -2.54
N ALA A 201 -13.48 18.17 -2.45
CA ALA A 201 -14.30 19.01 -1.57
C ALA A 201 -13.94 18.81 -0.10
N PHE A 202 -13.77 17.56 0.34
CA PHE A 202 -13.34 17.25 1.71
C PHE A 202 -11.98 17.88 2.04
N LEU A 203 -10.99 17.75 1.14
CA LEU A 203 -9.66 18.32 1.32
C LEU A 203 -9.69 19.85 1.34
N THR A 204 -10.56 20.46 0.55
CA THR A 204 -10.76 21.91 0.51
C THR A 204 -11.40 22.42 1.79
N ASN A 205 -12.46 21.78 2.28
CA ASN A 205 -13.09 22.12 3.56
C ASN A 205 -12.10 21.99 4.73
N ARG A 206 -11.27 20.94 4.72
CA ARG A 206 -10.21 20.74 5.72
C ARG A 206 -9.15 21.84 5.62
N GLN A 207 -8.76 22.24 4.42
CA GLN A 207 -7.82 23.35 4.20
C GLN A 207 -8.38 24.68 4.75
N GLU A 208 -9.66 24.96 4.53
CA GLU A 208 -10.34 26.14 5.06
C GLU A 208 -10.46 26.11 6.59
N PHE A 209 -10.79 24.96 7.17
CA PHE A 209 -10.83 24.77 8.62
C PHE A 209 -9.50 25.15 9.29
N TRP A 210 -8.38 24.65 8.76
CA TRP A 210 -7.05 24.98 9.30
C TRP A 210 -6.63 26.42 9.04
N ARG A 211 -7.12 27.03 7.95
CA ARG A 211 -6.93 28.46 7.68
C ARG A 211 -7.65 29.33 8.71
N GLN A 212 -8.84 28.93 9.16
CA GLN A 212 -9.61 29.64 10.19
C GLN A 212 -9.02 29.46 11.60
N GLN A 213 -8.50 28.27 11.92
CA GLN A 213 -7.85 28.01 13.21
C GLN A 213 -6.48 28.69 13.38
N ARG A 214 -5.86 29.14 12.29
CA ARG A 214 -4.61 29.91 12.30
C ARG A 214 -4.88 31.36 11.86
N PRO A 215 -5.60 32.19 12.65
CA PRO A 215 -5.58 33.62 12.40
C PRO A 215 -4.12 34.07 12.55
N ASN A 216 -3.59 34.72 11.51
CA ASN A 216 -2.22 35.26 11.44
C ASN A 216 -1.77 35.81 12.81
N THR A 217 -0.96 35.05 13.56
CA THR A 217 -0.11 35.62 14.60
C THR A 217 1.13 36.18 13.92
N SER A 218 0.95 37.32 13.25
CA SER A 218 2.03 38.27 13.01
C SER A 218 1.47 39.66 12.70
N LYS A 219 1.14 40.39 13.76
CA LYS A 219 1.42 41.82 13.84
C LYS A 219 2.29 42.03 15.07
N LYS A 220 3.59 42.11 14.86
CA LYS A 220 4.50 43.10 15.45
C LYS A 220 5.88 42.94 14.85
#